data_AF-A0A822G366-F1
#
_entry.id   AF-A0A822G366-F1
#
_cell.length_a   1.000
_cell.length_b   1.000
_cell.length_c   1.000
_cell.angle_alpha   90.00
_cell.angle_beta   90.00
_cell.angle_gamma   90.00
#
_symmetry.space_group_name_H-M   'P 1'
#
loop_
_entity.id
_entity.type
_entity.pdbx_description
1 polymer ?
#
loop_
_entity_poly.entity_id
_entity_poly.type
_entity_poly.pdbx_seq_one_letter_code
_entity_poly.pdbx_strand_id
1 'polypeptide(L)'
;MLMDWSEAAISLPFALYTNISTDIELYAYQWSLKVNRDNILHWFNTFYVVPSSTATITTSRWLELYQSGQWGSFEEFTAWQKSCWLVSPLTSCTCPIGLKQYTCKHSVGLAIMFNMYQVTDKTRCEPL
;
A
#
# COMPACT_ATOMS: atom_id res chain seq x y z
N MET A 1 -14.36 -19.19 -10.91
CA MET A 1 -14.17 -18.44 -12.17
C MET A 1 -12.79 -17.82 -12.09
N LEU A 2 -11.81 -18.43 -12.76
CA LEU A 2 -10.44 -17.91 -12.81
C LEU A 2 -10.47 -16.66 -13.68
N MET A 3 -10.07 -15.50 -13.15
CA MET A 3 -9.93 -14.28 -13.97
C MET A 3 -8.82 -14.51 -14.99
N ASP A 4 -9.16 -14.35 -16.27
CA ASP A 4 -8.24 -14.37 -17.39
C ASP A 4 -7.47 -13.05 -17.43
N TRP A 5 -6.19 -13.10 -17.05
CA TRP A 5 -5.25 -11.97 -17.07
C TRP A 5 -4.69 -11.76 -18.47
N SER A 6 -5.57 -11.61 -19.47
CA SER A 6 -5.14 -11.25 -20.82
C SER A 6 -4.27 -9.98 -20.79
N GLU A 7 -3.24 -9.95 -21.64
CA GLU A 7 -2.12 -8.99 -21.66
C GLU A 7 -2.52 -7.50 -21.57
N ALA A 8 -3.77 -7.15 -21.89
CA ALA A 8 -4.32 -5.81 -21.79
C ALA A 8 -4.55 -5.31 -20.34
N ALA A 9 -4.79 -6.21 -19.37
CA ALA A 9 -4.89 -5.85 -17.95
C ALA A 9 -3.50 -5.73 -17.29
N ILE A 10 -2.47 -6.29 -17.93
CA ILE A 10 -1.08 -6.24 -17.48
C ILE A 10 -0.39 -4.96 -17.96
N SER A 11 -0.79 -4.36 -19.08
CA SER A 11 -0.11 -3.16 -19.61
C SER A 11 -0.39 -1.86 -18.84
N LEU A 12 -1.58 -1.69 -18.24
CA LEU A 12 -1.93 -0.54 -17.40
C LEU A 12 -1.11 -0.44 -16.08
N PRO A 13 -0.90 -1.52 -15.30
CA PRO A 13 -0.11 -1.44 -14.08
C PRO A 13 1.37 -1.11 -14.29
N PHE A 14 1.96 -1.48 -15.44
CA PHE A 14 3.37 -1.23 -15.71
C PHE A 14 3.67 0.25 -15.99
N ALA A 15 2.76 0.99 -16.61
CA ALA A 15 2.97 2.41 -16.93
C ALA A 15 3.06 3.32 -15.68
N LEU A 16 2.53 2.87 -14.54
CA LEU A 16 2.63 3.61 -13.27
C LEU A 16 4.02 3.55 -12.64
N TYR A 17 4.83 2.56 -13.02
CA TYR A 17 6.15 2.34 -12.44
C TYR A 17 7.30 2.79 -13.32
N THR A 18 7.05 3.18 -14.58
CA THR A 18 8.10 3.66 -15.49
C THR A 18 8.69 5.02 -15.09
N ASN A 19 8.07 5.74 -14.14
CA ASN A 19 8.50 7.06 -13.67
C ASN A 19 8.60 7.16 -12.13
N ILE A 20 8.95 6.06 -11.45
CA ILE A 20 9.27 6.11 -10.01
C ILE A 20 10.58 6.89 -9.83
N SER A 21 10.54 7.97 -9.04
CA SER A 21 11.77 8.70 -8.67
C SER A 21 12.67 7.85 -7.78
N THR A 22 13.99 8.08 -7.83
CA THR A 22 14.94 7.36 -6.96
C THR A 22 14.55 7.48 -5.48
N ASP A 23 14.10 8.65 -5.04
CA ASP A 23 13.69 8.89 -3.64
C ASP A 23 12.49 8.03 -3.23
N ILE A 24 11.45 7.93 -4.08
CA ILE A 24 10.27 7.13 -3.74
C ILE A 24 10.58 5.64 -3.80
N GLU A 25 11.46 5.21 -4.70
CA GLU A 25 11.98 3.85 -4.74
C GLU A 25 12.72 3.50 -3.44
N LEU A 26 13.64 4.35 -3.00
CA LEU A 26 14.39 4.16 -1.76
C LEU A 26 13.48 4.10 -0.54
N TYR A 27 12.54 5.05 -0.41
CA TYR A 27 11.58 5.03 0.69
C TYR A 27 10.68 3.80 0.67
N ALA A 28 10.24 3.36 -0.51
CA ALA A 28 9.44 2.16 -0.68
C ALA A 28 10.22 0.90 -0.29
N TYR A 29 11.48 0.79 -0.74
CA TYR A 29 12.36 -0.32 -0.42
C TYR A 29 12.63 -0.41 1.08
N GLN A 30 13.08 0.68 1.71
CA GLN A 30 13.30 0.73 3.16
C GLN A 30 12.03 0.41 3.95
N TRP A 31 10.88 0.93 3.52
CA TRP A 31 9.60 0.62 4.14
C TRP A 31 9.25 -0.86 4.00
N SER A 32 9.50 -1.46 2.83
CA SER A 32 9.20 -2.87 2.55
C SER A 32 9.97 -3.86 3.40
N LEU A 33 11.16 -3.46 3.86
CA LEU A 33 12.01 -4.24 4.76
C LEU A 33 11.58 -4.10 6.23
N LYS A 34 11.01 -2.96 6.62
CA LYS A 34 10.71 -2.62 8.02
C LYS A 34 9.28 -3.00 8.45
N VAL A 35 8.32 -2.99 7.53
CA VAL A 35 6.93 -3.30 7.87
C VAL A 35 6.72 -4.79 8.12
N ASN A 36 6.02 -5.12 9.21
CA ASN A 36 5.63 -6.51 9.48
C ASN A 36 4.53 -6.94 8.50
N ARG A 37 4.83 -7.94 7.67
CA ARG A 37 3.92 -8.49 6.66
C ARG A 37 2.68 -9.14 7.27
N ASP A 38 2.78 -9.69 8.47
CA ASP A 38 1.65 -10.32 9.16
C ASP A 38 0.56 -9.31 9.53
N ASN A 39 0.91 -8.02 9.59
CA ASN A 39 -0.04 -6.94 9.83
C ASN A 39 -0.70 -6.44 8.53
N ILE A 40 -0.26 -6.88 7.35
CA ILE A 40 -0.86 -6.48 6.08
C ILE A 40 -1.97 -7.45 5.74
N LEU A 41 -3.19 -6.92 5.58
CA LEU A 41 -4.36 -7.73 5.29
C LEU A 41 -4.76 -7.56 3.82
N HIS A 42 -4.87 -8.65 3.07
CA HIS A 42 -5.45 -8.63 1.73
C HIS A 42 -6.97 -8.46 1.83
N TRP A 43 -7.53 -7.51 1.07
CA TRP A 43 -8.94 -7.15 1.14
C TRP A 43 -9.51 -6.93 -0.26
N PHE A 44 -10.19 -7.94 -0.82
CA PHE A 44 -10.83 -7.99 -2.14
C PHE A 44 -9.94 -7.58 -3.34
N ASN A 45 -9.96 -8.41 -4.40
CA ASN A 45 -9.24 -8.16 -5.65
C ASN A 45 -7.76 -7.78 -5.41
N THR A 46 -7.40 -6.51 -5.66
CA THR A 46 -6.04 -5.98 -5.61
C THR A 46 -5.77 -5.05 -4.43
N PHE A 47 -6.71 -4.92 -3.49
CA PHE A 47 -6.55 -4.02 -2.35
C PHE A 47 -5.96 -4.73 -1.12
N TYR A 48 -5.17 -3.98 -0.37
CA TYR A 48 -4.53 -4.37 0.86
C TYR A 48 -4.75 -3.29 1.91
N VAL A 49 -5.01 -3.70 3.15
CA VAL A 49 -5.05 -2.84 4.32
C VAL A 49 -3.66 -2.89 4.97
N VAL A 50 -3.00 -1.73 5.00
CA VAL A 50 -1.62 -1.58 5.46
C VAL A 50 -1.62 -0.70 6.71
N PRO A 51 -0.95 -1.10 7.81
CA PRO A 51 -0.89 -0.27 9.01
C PRO A 51 -0.09 1.02 8.73
N SER A 52 -0.54 2.13 9.31
CA SER A 52 0.24 3.37 9.34
C SER A 52 1.32 3.29 10.42
N SER A 53 2.29 4.19 10.39
CA SER A 53 3.31 4.29 11.44
C SER A 53 2.75 4.75 12.80
N THR A 54 1.52 5.26 12.82
CA THR A 54 0.82 5.75 14.01
C THR A 54 -0.42 4.90 14.30
N ALA A 55 -0.46 3.65 13.83
CA ALA A 55 -1.58 2.75 14.01
C ALA A 55 -1.88 2.53 15.49
N THR A 56 -3.13 2.79 15.91
CA THR A 56 -3.60 2.52 17.28
C THR A 56 -4.52 1.31 17.35
N ILE A 57 -4.93 0.77 16.19
CA ILE A 57 -5.76 -0.43 16.06
C ILE A 57 -5.15 -1.39 15.04
N THR A 58 -5.51 -2.67 15.13
CA THR A 58 -5.07 -3.69 14.16
C THR A 58 -5.75 -3.51 12.80
N THR A 59 -5.14 -4.03 11.73
CA THR A 59 -5.73 -3.98 10.38
C THR A 59 -7.05 -4.74 10.28
N SER A 60 -7.23 -5.83 11.04
CA SER A 60 -8.50 -6.55 11.14
C SER A 60 -9.59 -5.68 11.78
N ARG A 61 -9.32 -5.06 12.94
CA ARG A 61 -10.28 -4.15 13.60
C ARG A 61 -10.59 -2.94 12.73
N TRP A 62 -9.58 -2.40 12.05
CA TRP A 62 -9.75 -1.32 11.10
C TRP A 62 -10.73 -1.70 9.99
N LEU A 63 -10.60 -2.91 9.44
CA LEU A 63 -11.47 -3.39 8.37
C LEU A 63 -12.91 -3.64 8.85
N GLU A 64 -13.09 -4.22 10.04
CA GLU A 64 -14.41 -4.39 10.65
C GLU A 64 -15.16 -3.06 10.78
N LEU A 65 -14.48 -2.03 11.29
CA LEU A 65 -15.05 -0.68 11.43
C LEU A 65 -15.37 -0.05 10.07
N TYR A 66 -14.52 -0.27 9.07
CA TYR A 66 -14.78 0.21 7.70
C TYR A 66 -16.03 -0.43 7.11
N GLN A 67 -16.20 -1.74 7.28
CA GLN A 67 -17.34 -2.50 6.73
C GLN A 67 -18.65 -2.22 7.47
N SER A 68 -18.60 -2.06 8.79
CA SER A 68 -19.79 -1.76 9.59
C SER A 68 -20.25 -0.31 9.41
N GLY A 69 -19.33 0.62 9.14
CA GLY A 69 -19.61 2.06 9.13
C GLY A 69 -20.06 2.58 10.50
N GLN A 70 -19.77 1.84 11.57
CA GLN A 70 -20.20 2.14 12.92
C GLN A 70 -19.01 2.59 13.76
N TRP A 71 -18.95 3.90 14.01
CA TRP A 71 -18.04 4.50 14.98
C TRP A 71 -18.85 4.98 16.18
N GLY A 72 -18.43 4.59 17.39
CA GLY A 72 -19.08 4.97 18.63
C GLY A 72 -18.84 6.44 18.99
N SER A 73 -17.75 7.04 18.48
CA SER A 73 -17.47 8.47 18.65
C SER A 73 -16.65 9.05 17.48
N PHE A 74 -16.55 10.38 17.45
CA PHE A 74 -15.73 11.08 16.45
C PHE A 74 -14.22 10.83 16.64
N GLU A 75 -13.78 10.65 17.89
CA GLU A 75 -12.41 10.28 18.22
C GLU A 75 -12.08 8.89 17.69
N GLU A 76 -13.00 7.92 17.83
CA GLU A 76 -12.84 6.58 17.25
C GLU A 76 -12.74 6.63 15.72
N PHE A 77 -13.60 7.42 15.07
CA PHE A 77 -13.53 7.65 13.62
C PHE A 77 -12.17 8.24 13.21
N THR A 78 -11.68 9.25 13.93
CA THR A 78 -10.41 9.90 13.63
C THR A 78 -9.21 8.97 13.85
N ALA A 79 -9.25 8.16 14.91
CA ALA A 79 -8.25 7.14 15.19
C ALA A 79 -8.23 6.05 14.12
N TRP A 80 -9.41 5.58 13.71
CA TRP A 80 -9.59 4.65 12.59
C TRP A 80 -8.98 5.22 11.31
N GLN A 81 -9.36 6.43 10.90
CA GLN A 81 -8.92 7.05 9.64
C GLN A 81 -7.39 7.17 9.51
N LYS A 82 -6.67 7.35 10.64
CA LYS A 82 -5.20 7.50 10.65
C LYS A 82 -4.45 6.19 10.84
N SER A 83 -5.13 5.11 11.22
CA SER A 83 -4.46 3.88 11.65
C SER A 83 -4.03 2.98 10.50
N CYS A 84 -4.72 2.99 9.37
CA CYS A 84 -4.37 2.16 8.23
C CYS A 84 -4.59 2.89 6.91
N TRP A 85 -3.92 2.41 5.88
CA TRP A 85 -4.07 2.84 4.50
C TRP A 85 -4.65 1.69 3.68
N LEU A 86 -5.60 2.03 2.83
CA LEU A 86 -6.08 1.14 1.79
C LEU A 86 -5.20 1.33 0.56
N VAL A 87 -4.58 0.26 0.09
CA VAL A 87 -3.55 0.31 -0.94
C VAL A 87 -3.87 -0.72 -2.02
N SER A 88 -4.02 -0.28 -3.25
CA SER A 88 -3.89 -1.13 -4.43
C SER A 88 -2.51 -0.83 -5.03
N PRO A 89 -1.57 -1.80 -5.07
CA PRO A 89 -0.20 -1.56 -5.53
C PRO A 89 -0.19 -0.86 -6.89
N LEU A 90 -1.14 -1.23 -7.73
CA LEU A 90 -1.24 -0.87 -9.13
C LEU A 90 -2.11 0.35 -9.43
N THR A 91 -2.84 0.91 -8.45
CA THR A 91 -3.83 1.95 -8.79
C THR A 91 -3.90 3.11 -7.81
N SER A 92 -3.79 2.86 -6.50
CA SER A 92 -4.09 3.91 -5.52
C SER A 92 -3.63 3.58 -4.11
N CYS A 93 -3.47 4.61 -3.30
CA CYS A 93 -3.25 4.50 -1.87
C CYS A 93 -3.96 5.64 -1.15
N THR A 94 -4.67 5.35 -0.05
CA THR A 94 -5.39 6.37 0.72
C THR A 94 -4.50 7.19 1.66
N CYS A 95 -3.19 6.94 1.70
CA CYS A 95 -2.28 7.80 2.45
C CYS A 95 -2.21 9.21 1.83
N PRO A 96 -1.86 10.26 2.61
CA PRO A 96 -1.87 11.64 2.12
C PRO A 96 -1.00 11.90 0.88
N ILE A 97 0.10 11.16 0.72
CA ILE A 97 0.96 11.23 -0.47
C ILE A 97 0.28 10.56 -1.66
N GLY A 98 -0.22 9.34 -1.47
CA GLY A 98 -0.90 8.55 -2.50
C GLY A 98 -2.12 9.25 -3.08
N LEU A 99 -2.91 9.94 -2.24
CA LEU A 99 -4.07 10.72 -2.69
C LEU A 99 -3.69 11.92 -3.57
N LYS A 100 -2.47 12.47 -3.42
CA LYS A 100 -2.00 13.64 -4.18
C LYS A 100 -1.23 13.26 -5.44
N GLN A 101 -0.40 12.22 -5.33
CA GLN A 101 0.60 11.89 -6.34
C GLN A 101 0.30 10.58 -7.08
N TYR A 102 -0.69 9.79 -6.63
CA TYR A 102 -1.02 8.44 -7.12
C TYR A 102 0.08 7.38 -6.92
N THR A 103 1.33 7.80 -6.74
CA THR A 103 2.48 6.97 -6.39
C THR A 103 2.97 7.30 -4.99
N CYS A 104 3.18 6.29 -4.14
CA CYS A 104 3.69 6.48 -2.79
C CYS A 104 4.52 5.28 -2.35
N LYS A 105 5.21 5.41 -1.21
CA LYS A 105 6.04 4.32 -0.68
C LYS A 105 5.25 3.03 -0.39
N HIS A 106 3.95 3.13 -0.06
CA HIS A 106 3.14 1.95 0.25
C HIS A 106 2.77 1.18 -1.03
N SER A 107 2.35 1.87 -2.09
CA SER A 107 1.98 1.20 -3.35
C SER A 107 3.20 0.56 -4.01
N VAL A 108 4.31 1.31 -4.12
CA VAL A 108 5.59 0.78 -4.63
C VAL A 108 6.16 -0.27 -3.70
N GLY A 109 6.06 -0.09 -2.39
CA GLY A 109 6.58 -1.03 -1.40
C GLY A 109 5.85 -2.37 -1.43
N LEU A 110 4.53 -2.38 -1.61
CA LEU A 110 3.78 -3.62 -1.83
C LEU A 110 4.17 -4.27 -3.17
N ALA A 111 4.36 -3.48 -4.23
CA ALA A 111 4.82 -3.99 -5.51
C ALA A 111 6.20 -4.67 -5.39
N ILE A 112 7.11 -4.11 -4.59
CA ILE A 112 8.40 -4.72 -4.25
C ILE A 112 8.18 -6.03 -3.49
N MET A 113 7.38 -6.04 -2.42
CA MET A 113 7.15 -7.24 -1.60
C MET A 113 6.56 -8.41 -2.39
N PHE A 114 5.67 -8.11 -3.33
CA PHE A 114 5.00 -9.10 -4.17
C PHE A 114 5.72 -9.35 -5.50
N ASN A 115 6.97 -8.90 -5.65
CA ASN A 115 7.80 -9.07 -6.84
C ASN A 115 7.17 -8.55 -8.15
N MET A 116 6.28 -7.57 -8.05
CA MET A 116 5.70 -6.85 -9.19
C MET A 116 6.61 -5.73 -9.68
N TYR A 117 7.56 -5.29 -8.84
CA TYR A 117 8.53 -4.26 -9.14
C TYR A 117 9.93 -4.67 -8.67
N GLN A 118 10.94 -4.56 -9.54
CA GLN A 118 12.32 -4.85 -9.21
C GLN A 118 13.05 -3.57 -8.82
N VAL A 119 13.51 -3.49 -7.57
CA VAL A 119 14.32 -2.38 -7.06
C VAL A 119 15.64 -2.31 -7.81
N THR A 120 16.02 -1.12 -8.27
CA THR A 120 17.30 -0.89 -8.95
C THR A 120 18.51 -1.18 -8.05
N ASP A 121 19.63 -1.58 -8.65
CA ASP A 121 20.86 -1.86 -7.89
C ASP A 121 21.38 -0.62 -7.14
N LYS A 122 21.21 0.57 -7.74
CA LYS A 122 21.57 1.84 -7.10
C LYS A 122 20.88 1.97 -5.74
N THR A 123 19.57 1.73 -5.70
CA THR A 123 18.76 1.85 -4.47
C THR A 123 19.09 0.76 -3.45
N ARG A 124 19.50 -0.44 -3.88
CA ARG A 124 19.90 -1.53 -2.96
C ARG A 124 21.23 -1.25 -2.25
N CYS A 125 22.10 -0.46 -2.88
CA CYS A 125 23.41 -0.10 -2.34
C CYS A 125 23.36 1.09 -1.36
N GLU A 126 22.22 1.78 -1.24
CA GLU A 126 22.04 2.88 -0.29
C GLU A 126 21.91 2.34 1.16
N PRO A 127 22.50 3.00 2.16
CA PRO A 127 22.39 2.60 3.56
C PRO A 127 20.94 2.72 4.11
N LEU A 128 20.57 1.84 5.04
CA LEU A 128 19.22 1.65 5.60
C LEU A 128 18.89 2.47 6.87
#